data_AF-A0A3E0CGG0-F1
#
_entry.id   AF-A0A3E0CGG0-F1
#
_cell.length_a   1.000
_cell.length_b   1.000
_cell.length_c   1.000
_cell.angle_alpha   90.00
_cell.angle_beta   90.00
_cell.angle_gamma   90.00
#
_symmetry.space_group_name_H-M   'P 1'
#
loop_
_entity.id
_entity.type
_entity.pdbx_description
1 polymer ?
#
loop_
_entity_poly.entity_id
_entity_poly.type
_entity_poly.pdbx_seq_one_letter_code
_entity_poly.pdbx_strand_id
1 'polypeptide(L)'
;MPITNFRAISAAVAALAVLSACDSSNSTEPTAAPKPTTLTACDWDQMELLDVKTLSHADAVTVCQTIQNSLGHVPSLRIAKELATAMSAMQMKGDKTPISDQAYQYMNIVEARGQTDSDDAMYDTFNVVFKVFNGSMGHVMPRDLNMALRAMAPQQARKINDDGIYTLGAVIQEEKKANGE
;
A
#
# COMPACT_ATOMS: atom_id res chain seq x y z
N MET A 1 -29.06 15.71 55.53
CA MET A 1 -29.85 14.47 55.67
C MET A 1 -29.73 13.68 54.37
N PRO A 2 -29.59 12.34 54.38
CA PRO A 2 -28.52 11.48 54.91
C PRO A 2 -27.63 10.86 53.77
N ILE A 3 -26.33 10.58 53.99
CA ILE A 3 -25.65 9.28 54.32
C ILE A 3 -25.88 8.20 53.22
N THR A 4 -24.88 7.61 52.53
CA THR A 4 -23.96 6.51 52.92
C THR A 4 -23.02 6.19 51.74
N ASN A 5 -21.67 6.13 51.86
CA ASN A 5 -20.81 5.07 52.40
C ASN A 5 -21.06 3.64 51.88
N PHE A 6 -20.13 3.12 51.06
CA PHE A 6 -19.76 1.69 50.99
C PHE A 6 -18.27 1.59 50.63
N ARG A 7 -17.38 1.55 51.62
CA ARG A 7 -16.74 0.35 52.19
C ARG A 7 -15.90 -0.47 51.19
N ALA A 8 -14.60 -0.25 51.28
CA ALA A 8 -13.56 -1.22 51.00
C ALA A 8 -13.73 -2.47 51.89
N ILE A 9 -13.51 -3.65 51.31
CA ILE A 9 -13.22 -4.88 52.05
C ILE A 9 -12.03 -5.55 51.35
N SER A 10 -10.90 -5.50 52.04
CA SER A 10 -9.77 -6.41 51.85
C SER A 10 -10.12 -7.78 52.44
N ALA A 11 -9.75 -8.87 51.80
CA ALA A 11 -9.28 -10.09 52.48
C ALA A 11 -8.66 -11.07 51.47
N ALA A 12 -7.41 -11.41 51.75
CA ALA A 12 -6.60 -12.41 51.06
C ALA A 12 -7.07 -13.83 51.36
N VAL A 13 -6.82 -14.75 50.41
CA VAL A 13 -6.53 -16.15 50.73
C VAL A 13 -5.38 -16.60 49.84
N ALA A 14 -4.20 -16.71 50.46
CA ALA A 14 -3.11 -17.52 49.94
C ALA A 14 -3.41 -18.99 50.23
N ALA A 15 -3.31 -19.84 49.21
CA ALA A 15 -3.22 -21.28 49.38
C ALA A 15 -2.07 -21.78 48.49
N LEU A 16 -0.94 -22.05 49.14
CA LEU A 16 0.11 -22.91 48.63
C LEU A 16 -0.47 -24.31 48.41
N ALA A 17 -0.35 -24.84 47.21
CA ALA A 17 -0.36 -26.28 46.96
C ALA A 17 0.95 -26.64 46.24
N VAL A 18 1.90 -27.13 47.02
CA VAL A 18 3.09 -27.82 46.52
C VAL A 18 2.63 -29.21 46.09
N LEU A 19 2.64 -29.47 44.78
CA LEU A 19 2.57 -30.83 44.23
C LEU A 19 3.66 -30.97 43.18
N SER A 20 4.74 -31.60 43.62
CA SER A 20 5.75 -32.22 42.78
C SER A 20 5.10 -33.38 42.02
N ALA A 21 4.98 -33.26 40.71
CA ALA A 21 4.84 -34.38 39.80
C ALA A 21 5.77 -34.14 38.60
N CYS A 22 6.74 -35.04 38.44
CA CYS A 22 7.49 -35.21 37.21
C CYS A 22 6.50 -35.40 36.06
N ASP A 23 6.60 -34.62 34.99
CA ASP A 23 6.76 -35.19 33.65
C ASP A 23 7.05 -34.08 32.63
N SER A 24 7.95 -34.41 31.71
CA SER A 24 8.16 -33.76 30.42
C SER A 24 8.58 -32.29 30.43
N SER A 25 9.85 -32.07 30.09
CA SER A 25 10.38 -30.81 29.57
C SER A 25 9.57 -30.34 28.36
N ASN A 26 8.43 -29.70 28.59
CA ASN A 26 7.81 -28.84 27.60
C ASN A 26 8.70 -27.60 27.52
N SER A 27 9.70 -27.70 26.65
CA SER A 27 10.21 -26.55 25.91
C SER A 27 8.97 -25.80 25.41
N THR A 28 8.58 -24.76 26.15
CA THR A 28 7.72 -23.74 25.59
C THR A 28 8.61 -23.09 24.55
N GLU A 29 8.52 -23.59 23.32
CA GLU A 29 8.98 -22.83 22.17
C GLU A 29 8.45 -21.42 22.37
N PRO A 30 9.31 -20.38 22.24
CA PRO A 30 8.81 -19.03 22.27
C PRO A 30 7.79 -18.93 21.15
N THR A 31 6.51 -18.86 21.51
CA THR A 31 5.43 -18.58 20.57
C THR A 31 5.86 -17.31 19.87
N ALA A 32 6.20 -17.44 18.58
CA ALA A 32 6.65 -16.32 17.77
C ALA A 32 5.67 -15.17 18.00
N ALA A 33 6.20 -13.99 18.32
CA ALA A 33 5.39 -12.82 18.51
C ALA A 33 4.43 -12.69 17.32
N PRO A 34 3.14 -12.35 17.54
CA PRO A 34 2.20 -12.20 16.45
C PRO A 34 2.82 -11.27 15.39
N LYS A 35 2.85 -11.72 14.13
CA LYS A 35 3.41 -10.91 13.04
C LYS A 35 2.69 -9.56 13.03
N PRO A 36 3.42 -8.43 12.91
CA PRO A 36 2.80 -7.13 12.79
C PRO A 36 1.76 -7.13 11.67
N THR A 37 0.64 -6.44 11.87
CA THR A 37 -0.38 -6.24 10.81
C THR A 37 -0.12 -4.98 9.99
N THR A 38 0.92 -4.23 10.34
CA THR A 38 1.35 -2.99 9.70
C THR A 38 2.81 -3.11 9.31
N LEU A 39 3.19 -2.54 8.18
CA LEU A 39 4.59 -2.42 7.80
C LEU A 39 5.31 -1.48 8.77
N THR A 40 6.33 -1.99 9.44
CA THR A 40 7.22 -1.17 10.29
C THR A 40 8.50 -0.78 9.57
N ALA A 41 8.83 -1.49 8.48
CA ALA A 41 9.98 -1.26 7.63
C ALA A 41 9.70 -1.84 6.23
N CYS A 42 10.44 -1.36 5.23
CA CYS A 42 10.49 -1.93 3.89
C CYS A 42 11.65 -2.92 3.77
N ASP A 43 11.60 -3.98 4.58
CA ASP A 43 12.58 -5.08 4.60
C ASP A 43 11.95 -6.41 4.20
N TRP A 44 12.80 -7.41 3.98
CA TRP A 44 12.38 -8.73 3.50
C TRP A 44 11.40 -9.44 4.43
N ASP A 45 11.56 -9.29 5.75
CA ASP A 45 10.79 -10.01 6.76
C ASP A 45 9.34 -9.52 6.85
N GLN A 46 9.10 -8.25 6.49
CA GLN A 46 7.76 -7.66 6.46
C GLN A 46 7.01 -7.91 5.14
N MET A 47 7.69 -8.35 4.07
CA MET A 47 7.05 -8.45 2.74
C MET A 47 6.05 -9.60 2.61
N GLU A 48 6.12 -10.61 3.48
CA GLU A 48 5.11 -11.67 3.55
C GLU A 48 3.70 -11.10 3.81
N LEU A 49 3.60 -9.95 4.49
CA LEU A 49 2.32 -9.29 4.81
C LEU A 49 1.60 -8.75 3.58
N LEU A 50 2.34 -8.45 2.50
CA LEU A 50 1.75 -7.96 1.26
C LEU A 50 0.97 -9.07 0.53
N ASP A 51 1.48 -10.30 0.59
CA ASP A 51 0.92 -11.53 -0.02
C ASP A 51 0.22 -11.29 -1.36
N VAL A 52 0.95 -10.66 -2.30
CA VAL A 52 0.51 -10.52 -3.68
C VAL A 52 1.12 -11.66 -4.49
N LYS A 53 0.33 -12.69 -4.77
CA LYS A 53 0.78 -13.98 -5.35
C LYS A 53 1.67 -13.91 -6.58
N THR A 54 1.58 -12.82 -7.35
CA THR A 54 2.34 -12.64 -8.59
C THR A 54 3.62 -11.83 -8.41
N LEU A 55 3.88 -11.35 -7.20
CA LEU A 55 4.98 -10.45 -6.90
C LEU A 55 6.03 -11.20 -6.07
N SER A 56 7.31 -11.11 -6.46
CA SER A 56 8.37 -11.71 -5.66
C SER A 56 8.60 -10.91 -4.37
N HIS A 57 9.25 -11.51 -3.36
CA HIS A 57 9.62 -10.75 -2.15
C HIS A 57 10.55 -9.57 -2.48
N ALA A 58 11.45 -9.72 -3.46
CA ALA A 58 12.34 -8.64 -3.90
C ALA A 58 11.55 -7.48 -4.53
N ASP A 59 10.55 -7.80 -5.35
CA ASP A 59 9.65 -6.81 -5.92
C ASP A 59 8.85 -6.12 -4.81
N ALA A 60 8.38 -6.86 -3.81
CA ALA A 60 7.59 -6.32 -2.70
C ALA A 60 8.41 -5.29 -1.91
N VAL A 61 9.67 -5.62 -1.60
CA VAL A 61 10.63 -4.67 -0.99
C VAL A 61 10.77 -3.43 -1.86
N THR A 62 10.94 -3.62 -3.17
CA THR A 62 11.11 -2.52 -4.14
C THR A 62 9.89 -1.60 -4.17
N VAL A 63 8.67 -2.14 -4.18
CA VAL A 63 7.43 -1.37 -4.11
C VAL A 63 7.37 -0.55 -2.82
N CYS A 64 7.60 -1.21 -1.68
CA CYS A 64 7.57 -0.55 -0.37
C CYS A 64 8.59 0.59 -0.31
N GLN A 65 9.84 0.34 -0.72
CA GLN A 65 10.90 1.34 -0.74
C GLN A 65 10.59 2.50 -1.69
N THR A 66 9.98 2.22 -2.85
CA THR A 66 9.59 3.28 -3.81
C THR A 66 8.55 4.21 -3.20
N ILE A 67 7.54 3.67 -2.52
CA ILE A 67 6.54 4.48 -1.82
C ILE A 67 7.20 5.22 -0.66
N GLN A 68 8.04 4.56 0.14
CA GLN A 68 8.76 5.18 1.26
C GLN A 68 9.61 6.36 0.82
N ASN A 69 10.30 6.25 -0.31
CA ASN A 69 11.12 7.34 -0.85
C ASN A 69 10.27 8.54 -1.30
N SER A 70 9.04 8.29 -1.77
CA SER A 70 8.09 9.35 -2.17
C SER A 70 7.42 10.01 -0.95
N LEU A 71 7.07 9.23 0.08
CA LEU A 71 6.38 9.72 1.29
C LEU A 71 7.33 10.28 2.37
N GLY A 72 8.60 9.86 2.37
CA GLY A 72 9.56 10.13 3.44
C GLY A 72 9.37 9.28 4.71
N HIS A 73 8.43 8.33 4.70
CA HIS A 73 8.18 7.39 5.78
C HIS A 73 7.67 6.03 5.25
N VAL A 74 7.69 4.99 6.08
CA VAL A 74 7.18 3.66 5.70
C VAL A 74 5.67 3.77 5.38
N PRO A 75 5.20 3.25 4.24
CA PRO A 75 3.79 3.32 3.88
C PRO A 75 2.94 2.39 4.75
N SER A 76 1.63 2.63 4.78
CA SER A 76 0.71 1.66 5.34
C SER A 76 0.70 0.36 4.51
N LEU A 77 0.40 -0.77 5.17
CA LEU A 77 0.28 -2.06 4.49
C LEU A 77 -0.76 -1.99 3.35
N ARG A 78 -1.84 -1.23 3.55
CA ARG A 78 -2.88 -1.02 2.54
C ARG A 78 -2.29 -0.40 1.27
N ILE A 79 -1.61 0.74 1.37
CA ILE A 79 -1.06 1.44 0.19
C ILE A 79 -0.07 0.58 -0.57
N ALA A 80 0.85 -0.06 0.15
CA ALA A 80 1.82 -0.95 -0.47
C ALA A 80 1.14 -2.14 -1.17
N LYS A 81 0.11 -2.73 -0.56
CA LYS A 81 -0.65 -3.86 -1.15
C LYS A 81 -1.47 -3.44 -2.36
N GLU A 82 -2.13 -2.30 -2.30
CA GLU A 82 -2.97 -1.78 -3.39
C GLU A 82 -2.11 -1.42 -4.62
N LEU A 83 -0.98 -0.75 -4.41
CA LEU A 83 -0.05 -0.48 -5.51
C LEU A 83 0.49 -1.78 -6.12
N ALA A 84 0.97 -2.71 -5.29
CA ALA A 84 1.44 -4.02 -5.74
C ALA A 84 0.35 -4.76 -6.55
N THR A 85 -0.90 -4.74 -6.08
CA THR A 85 -2.04 -5.38 -6.74
C THR A 85 -2.34 -4.76 -8.10
N ALA A 86 -2.33 -3.42 -8.19
CA ALA A 86 -2.53 -2.72 -9.46
C ALA A 86 -1.47 -3.11 -10.49
N MET A 87 -0.18 -3.10 -10.10
CA MET A 87 0.92 -3.45 -11.01
C MET A 87 0.87 -4.92 -11.44
N SER A 88 0.60 -5.83 -10.50
CA SER A 88 0.36 -7.23 -10.78
C SER A 88 -0.78 -7.46 -11.77
N ALA A 89 -1.88 -6.71 -11.63
CA ALA A 89 -3.00 -6.77 -12.55
C ALA A 89 -2.64 -6.28 -13.97
N MET A 90 -1.76 -5.28 -14.07
CA MET A 90 -1.24 -4.80 -15.36
C MET A 90 -0.35 -5.85 -16.03
N GLN A 91 0.55 -6.49 -15.27
CA GLN A 91 1.41 -7.56 -15.79
C GLN A 91 0.59 -8.76 -16.30
N MET A 92 -0.46 -9.15 -15.58
CA MET A 92 -1.39 -10.19 -16.05
C MET A 92 -2.12 -9.80 -17.36
N LYS A 93 -2.20 -8.51 -17.67
CA LYS A 93 -2.77 -7.97 -18.91
C LYS A 93 -1.73 -7.74 -20.02
N GLY A 94 -0.49 -8.20 -19.81
CA GLY A 94 0.57 -8.14 -20.81
C GLY A 94 1.51 -6.94 -20.69
N ASP A 95 1.36 -6.11 -19.66
CA ASP A 95 2.38 -5.11 -19.33
C ASP A 95 3.69 -5.82 -18.96
N LYS A 96 4.79 -5.37 -19.55
CA LYS A 96 6.14 -5.91 -19.31
C LYS A 96 7.05 -4.92 -18.60
N THR A 97 6.51 -3.77 -18.19
CA THR A 97 7.26 -2.76 -17.44
C THR A 97 7.75 -3.37 -16.13
N PRO A 98 9.04 -3.17 -15.76
CA PRO A 98 9.56 -3.60 -14.47
C PRO A 98 8.74 -3.04 -13.31
N ILE A 99 8.53 -3.82 -12.24
CA ILE A 99 7.74 -3.39 -11.07
C ILE A 99 8.28 -2.10 -10.46
N SER A 100 9.62 -1.94 -10.39
CA SER A 100 10.26 -0.70 -9.92
C SER A 100 9.81 0.52 -10.70
N ASP A 101 9.84 0.41 -12.03
CA ASP A 101 9.54 1.51 -12.93
C ASP A 101 8.06 1.85 -12.87
N GLN A 102 7.22 0.81 -12.77
CA GLN A 102 5.78 0.95 -12.61
C GLN A 102 5.42 1.65 -11.30
N ALA A 103 5.99 1.21 -10.18
CA ALA A 103 5.78 1.82 -8.86
C ALA A 103 6.19 3.29 -8.87
N TYR A 104 7.31 3.60 -9.54
CA TYR A 104 7.79 4.96 -9.72
C TYR A 104 6.81 5.81 -10.55
N GLN A 105 6.22 5.27 -11.62
CA GLN A 105 5.19 6.01 -12.39
C GLN A 105 3.96 6.32 -11.54
N TYR A 106 3.45 5.34 -10.78
CA TYR A 106 2.29 5.55 -9.90
C TYR A 106 2.57 6.61 -8.83
N MET A 107 3.71 6.53 -8.15
CA MET A 107 4.05 7.50 -7.10
C MET A 107 4.29 8.90 -7.67
N ASN A 108 4.89 9.02 -8.85
CA ASN A 108 5.01 10.31 -9.51
C ASN A 108 3.67 10.96 -9.85
N ILE A 109 2.66 10.16 -10.22
CA ILE A 109 1.30 10.65 -10.47
C ILE A 109 0.70 11.17 -9.15
N VAL A 110 0.82 10.39 -8.06
CA VAL A 110 0.39 10.82 -6.71
C VAL A 110 1.04 12.14 -6.31
N GLU A 111 2.36 12.27 -6.49
CA GLU A 111 3.11 13.49 -6.20
C GLU A 111 2.66 14.68 -7.05
N ALA A 112 2.47 14.46 -8.37
CA ALA A 112 2.01 15.50 -9.28
C ALA A 112 0.62 16.03 -8.89
N ARG A 113 -0.24 15.15 -8.36
CA ARG A 113 -1.56 15.47 -7.83
C ARG A 113 -1.52 16.05 -6.42
N GLY A 114 -0.38 15.99 -5.72
CA GLY A 114 -0.22 16.49 -4.36
C GLY A 114 -1.00 15.65 -3.32
N GLN A 115 -1.11 14.34 -3.55
CA GLN A 115 -1.95 13.43 -2.76
C GLN A 115 -1.16 12.50 -1.83
N THR A 116 0.11 12.80 -1.55
CA THR A 116 1.01 11.99 -0.72
C THR A 116 0.56 11.87 0.74
N ASP A 117 -0.19 12.84 1.24
CA ASP A 117 -0.53 12.94 2.67
C ASP A 117 -1.81 12.17 3.05
N SER A 118 -2.46 11.50 2.08
CA SER A 118 -3.72 10.78 2.28
C SER A 118 -3.70 9.44 1.59
N ASP A 119 -3.72 8.36 2.38
CA ASP A 119 -3.83 7.01 1.84
C ASP A 119 -5.09 6.82 0.97
N ASP A 120 -6.22 7.45 1.32
CA ASP A 120 -7.42 7.35 0.49
C ASP A 120 -7.23 8.03 -0.88
N ALA A 121 -6.61 9.21 -0.91
CA ALA A 121 -6.31 9.89 -2.16
C ALA A 121 -5.27 9.14 -3.02
N MET A 122 -4.29 8.49 -2.40
CA MET A 122 -3.34 7.61 -3.09
C MET A 122 -4.03 6.39 -3.68
N TYR A 123 -4.87 5.71 -2.90
CA TYR A 123 -5.66 4.57 -3.36
C TYR A 123 -6.55 4.93 -4.56
N ASP A 124 -7.28 6.05 -4.48
CA ASP A 124 -8.13 6.51 -5.57
C ASP A 124 -7.32 6.80 -6.83
N THR A 125 -6.13 7.41 -6.67
CA THR A 125 -5.18 7.61 -7.77
C THR A 125 -4.75 6.30 -8.41
N PHE A 126 -4.37 5.30 -7.62
CA PHE A 126 -3.96 4.00 -8.14
C PHE A 126 -5.09 3.35 -8.94
N ASN A 127 -6.32 3.41 -8.43
CA ASN A 127 -7.51 2.86 -9.09
C ASN A 127 -7.81 3.58 -10.42
N VAL A 128 -7.71 4.90 -10.45
CA VAL A 128 -7.96 5.71 -11.65
C VAL A 128 -6.91 5.42 -12.73
N VAL A 129 -5.62 5.39 -12.37
CA VAL A 129 -4.53 5.06 -13.29
C VAL A 129 -4.71 3.66 -13.86
N PHE A 130 -5.04 2.67 -13.02
CA PHE A 130 -5.32 1.31 -13.49
C PHE A 130 -6.54 1.25 -14.42
N LYS A 131 -7.61 2.00 -14.12
CA LYS A 131 -8.80 2.08 -14.98
C LYS A 131 -8.50 2.74 -16.33
N VAL A 132 -7.64 3.76 -16.40
CA VAL A 132 -7.18 4.35 -17.67
C VAL A 132 -6.42 3.31 -18.50
N PHE A 133 -5.49 2.59 -17.88
CA PHE A 133 -4.78 1.50 -18.55
C PHE A 133 -5.73 0.43 -19.07
N ASN A 134 -6.66 -0.03 -18.23
CA ASN A 134 -7.60 -1.08 -18.63
C ASN A 134 -8.60 -0.61 -19.69
N GLY A 135 -9.12 0.62 -19.55
CA GLY A 135 -10.07 1.23 -20.50
C GLY A 135 -9.45 1.49 -21.88
N SER A 136 -8.15 1.80 -21.90
CA SER A 136 -7.37 1.93 -23.13
C SER A 136 -6.79 0.61 -23.63
N MET A 137 -7.16 -0.55 -23.05
CA MET A 137 -6.61 -1.87 -23.40
C MET A 137 -5.07 -1.94 -23.39
N GLY A 138 -4.44 -1.15 -22.53
CA GLY A 138 -2.98 -1.06 -22.41
C GLY A 138 -2.30 -0.10 -23.37
N HIS A 139 -3.04 0.65 -24.20
CA HIS A 139 -2.45 1.69 -25.04
C HIS A 139 -1.98 2.91 -24.24
N VAL A 140 -2.65 3.22 -23.11
CA VAL A 140 -2.25 4.29 -22.19
C VAL A 140 -1.65 3.68 -20.94
N MET A 141 -0.34 3.86 -20.77
CA MET A 141 0.44 3.36 -19.65
C MET A 141 0.53 4.43 -18.54
N PRO A 142 0.81 4.05 -17.28
CA PRO A 142 1.03 5.02 -16.20
C PRO A 142 2.12 6.04 -16.54
N ARG A 143 3.14 5.62 -17.31
CA ARG A 143 4.18 6.51 -17.81
C ARG A 143 3.61 7.67 -18.64
N ASP A 144 2.62 7.42 -19.49
CA ASP A 144 2.03 8.45 -20.35
C ASP A 144 1.29 9.49 -19.51
N LEU A 145 0.52 9.03 -18.52
CA LEU A 145 -0.17 9.91 -17.56
C LEU A 145 0.83 10.74 -16.74
N ASN A 146 1.90 10.11 -16.25
CA ASN A 146 2.96 10.83 -15.53
C ASN A 146 3.59 11.93 -16.40
N MET A 147 3.98 11.60 -17.64
CA MET A 147 4.55 12.57 -18.58
C MET A 147 3.61 13.73 -18.83
N ALA A 148 2.33 13.45 -19.07
CA ALA A 148 1.33 14.46 -19.34
C ALA A 148 1.08 15.37 -18.12
N LEU A 149 0.99 14.81 -16.91
CA LEU A 149 0.85 15.60 -15.68
C LEU A 149 2.09 16.46 -15.40
N ARG A 150 3.29 15.94 -15.65
CA ARG A 150 4.55 16.68 -15.47
C ARG A 150 4.75 17.76 -16.52
N ALA A 151 4.09 17.67 -17.68
CA ALA A 151 4.07 18.72 -18.69
C ALA A 151 3.16 19.91 -18.30
N MET A 152 2.24 19.72 -17.35
CA MET A 152 1.39 20.80 -16.83
C MET A 152 2.15 21.68 -15.83
N ALA A 153 1.67 22.90 -15.62
CA ALA A 153 2.14 23.70 -14.50
C ALA A 153 1.80 22.98 -13.17
N PRO A 154 2.69 22.97 -12.15
CA PRO A 154 2.46 22.18 -10.93
C PRO A 154 1.12 22.44 -10.23
N GLN A 155 0.65 23.68 -10.25
CA GLN A 155 -0.64 24.07 -9.65
C GLN A 155 -1.85 23.57 -10.44
N GLN A 156 -1.69 23.28 -11.73
CA GLN A 156 -2.75 22.67 -12.55
C GLN A 156 -2.80 21.16 -12.32
N ALA A 157 -1.64 20.49 -12.32
CA ALA A 157 -1.54 19.06 -12.03
C ALA A 157 -2.16 18.70 -10.66
N ARG A 158 -1.91 19.52 -9.63
CA ARG A 158 -2.51 19.33 -8.29
C ARG A 158 -4.02 19.51 -8.23
N LYS A 159 -4.62 20.20 -9.20
CA LYS A 159 -6.06 20.46 -9.24
C LYS A 159 -6.82 19.45 -10.09
N ILE A 160 -6.12 18.52 -10.73
CA ILE A 160 -6.76 17.51 -11.57
C ILE A 160 -7.48 16.48 -10.69
N ASN A 161 -8.79 16.40 -10.87
CA ASN A 161 -9.61 15.36 -10.27
C ASN A 161 -9.52 14.07 -11.11
N ASP A 162 -10.18 13.02 -10.64
CA ASP A 162 -10.17 11.71 -11.30
C ASP A 162 -10.77 11.77 -12.72
N ASP A 163 -11.85 12.52 -12.92
CA ASP A 163 -12.45 12.77 -14.24
C ASP A 163 -11.46 13.46 -15.20
N GLY A 164 -10.64 14.37 -14.67
CA GLY A 164 -9.56 15.00 -15.42
C GLY A 164 -8.49 13.99 -15.85
N ILE A 165 -8.15 13.01 -15.01
CA ILE A 165 -7.22 11.92 -15.37
C ILE A 165 -7.84 11.00 -16.43
N TYR A 166 -9.14 10.66 -16.33
CA TYR A 166 -9.82 9.89 -17.37
C TYR A 166 -9.83 10.63 -18.71
N THR A 167 -10.13 11.93 -18.68
CA THR A 167 -10.10 12.79 -19.86
C THR A 167 -8.70 12.85 -20.46
N LEU A 168 -7.67 13.00 -19.61
CA LEU A 168 -6.28 13.00 -20.05
C LEU A 168 -5.89 11.68 -20.72
N GLY A 169 -6.29 10.56 -20.14
CA GLY A 169 -6.09 9.24 -20.73
C GLY A 169 -6.74 9.11 -22.12
N ALA A 170 -7.98 9.59 -22.27
CA ALA A 170 -8.67 9.59 -23.56
C ALA A 170 -7.95 10.45 -24.61
N VAL A 171 -7.46 11.64 -24.23
CA VAL A 171 -6.67 12.50 -25.13
C VAL A 171 -5.39 11.81 -25.58
N ILE A 172 -4.63 11.24 -24.64
CA ILE A 172 -3.39 10.50 -24.95
C ILE A 172 -3.67 9.35 -25.92
N GLN A 173 -4.77 8.61 -25.70
CA GLN A 173 -5.13 7.49 -26.58
C GLN A 173 -5.42 7.96 -28.01
N GLU A 174 -6.17 9.05 -28.19
CA GLU A 174 -6.45 9.58 -29.53
C GLU A 174 -5.19 10.14 -30.19
N GLU A 175 -4.28 10.77 -29.44
CA GLU A 175 -2.98 11.22 -29.96
C GLU A 175 -2.12 10.05 -30.45
N LYS A 176 -2.02 8.97 -29.66
CA LYS A 176 -1.29 7.75 -30.05
C LYS A 176 -1.85 7.13 -31.32
N LYS A 177 -3.18 7.00 -31.39
CA LYS A 177 -3.88 6.49 -32.57
C LYS A 177 -3.62 7.36 -33.81
N ALA A 178 -3.60 8.69 -33.66
CA ALA A 178 -3.28 9.61 -34.75
C ALA A 178 -1.83 9.46 -35.24
N ASN A 179 -0.92 9.03 -34.35
CA ASN A 179 0.49 8.77 -34.65
C ASN A 179 0.76 7.32 -35.14
N GLY A 180 -0.26 6.47 -35.21
CA GLY A 180 -0.15 5.09 -35.69
C GLY A 180 0.30 4.07 -34.64
N GLU A 181 0.16 4.39 -33.36
CA GLU A 181 0.36 3.48 -32.22
C GLU A 181 -0.94 2.81 -31.75
#